data_AF-A0A7J4KEB8-F1
#
_entry.id   AF-A0A7J4KEB8-F1
#
_cell.length_a   1.000
_cell.length_b   1.000
_cell.length_c   1.000
_cell.angle_alpha   90.00
_cell.angle_beta   90.00
_cell.angle_gamma   90.00
#
_symmetry.space_group_name_H-M   'P 1'
#
loop_
_entity.id
_entity.type
_entity.pdbx_description
1 polymer ?
#
loop_
_entity_poly.entity_id
_entity_poly.type
_entity_poly.pdbx_seq_one_letter_code
_entity_poly.pdbx_strand_id
1 'polypeptide(L)'
;MSFEELEHTADVRIRVMSATLEDLFSEAARALMVVMYGEVHTGEMIRRVEIEAPDLESLMQAFLSEVLFVSEVESMVVSGADVRISGTRLAADLSGEPFSRDRHLGGREVKGIAMHGLSLRYDHDTYILEIIFDV
;
A
#
# COMPACT_ATOMS: atom_id res chain seq x y z
N MET A 1 -35.19 -12.74 16.00
CA MET A 1 -34.49 -12.68 14.69
C MET A 1 -33.15 -13.37 14.89
N SER A 2 -32.97 -14.54 14.31
CA SER A 2 -31.70 -15.26 14.30
C SER A 2 -31.00 -14.94 12.98
N PHE A 3 -29.93 -14.17 13.02
CA PHE A 3 -29.11 -13.86 11.84
C PHE A 3 -28.05 -14.93 11.65
N GLU A 4 -27.56 -15.08 10.42
CA GLU A 4 -26.44 -15.94 10.01
C GLU A 4 -25.70 -15.24 8.88
N GLU A 5 -24.39 -15.07 9.04
CA GLU A 5 -23.46 -14.50 8.08
C GLU A 5 -22.31 -15.49 7.87
N LEU A 6 -22.03 -15.85 6.62
CA LEU A 6 -21.01 -16.77 6.10
C LEU A 6 -20.83 -16.40 4.59
N GLU A 7 -19.77 -16.66 3.83
CA GLU A 7 -18.33 -16.75 4.04
C GLU A 7 -17.69 -15.37 3.77
N HIS A 8 -16.49 -15.13 4.31
CA HIS A 8 -15.64 -13.98 4.00
C HIS A 8 -14.33 -14.46 3.36
N THR A 9 -14.17 -14.26 2.06
CA THR A 9 -12.89 -14.46 1.34
C THR A 9 -12.67 -13.36 0.30
N ALA A 10 -12.75 -12.11 0.74
CA ALA A 10 -12.39 -10.96 -0.07
C ALA A 10 -11.04 -10.39 0.40
N ASP A 11 -10.05 -11.26 0.61
CA ASP A 11 -8.71 -10.87 1.03
C ASP A 11 -7.71 -11.13 -0.10
N VAL A 12 -6.97 -10.10 -0.51
CA VAL A 12 -5.82 -10.25 -1.40
C VAL A 12 -4.55 -10.28 -0.56
N ARG A 13 -3.93 -11.46 -0.46
CA ARG A 13 -2.64 -11.61 0.22
C ARG A 13 -1.50 -11.34 -0.76
N ILE A 14 -0.64 -10.39 -0.40
CA ILE A 14 0.53 -9.98 -1.18
C ILE A 14 1.80 -10.29 -0.39
N ARG A 15 2.85 -10.69 -1.13
CA ARG A 15 4.22 -10.75 -0.61
C ARG A 15 5.09 -9.82 -1.43
N VAL A 16 5.79 -8.92 -0.75
CA VAL A 16 6.75 -7.98 -1.33
C VAL A 16 8.14 -8.32 -0.80
N MET A 17 9.15 -8.24 -1.66
CA MET A 17 10.54 -8.49 -1.28
C MET A 17 11.43 -7.38 -1.83
N SER A 18 12.35 -6.87 -1.02
CA SER A 18 13.31 -5.86 -1.46
C SER A 18 14.62 -5.89 -0.67
N ALA A 19 15.68 -5.32 -1.25
CA ALA A 19 16.99 -5.23 -0.62
C ALA A 19 17.03 -4.21 0.53
N THR A 20 16.21 -3.16 0.48
CA THR A 20 16.14 -2.11 1.51
C THR A 20 14.73 -2.00 2.08
N LEU A 21 14.63 -1.43 3.28
CA LEU A 21 13.34 -1.21 3.93
C LEU A 21 12.53 -0.15 3.18
N GLU A 22 13.19 0.93 2.75
CA GLU A 22 12.59 2.00 1.97
C GLU A 22 11.99 1.50 0.65
N ASP A 23 12.73 0.68 -0.08
CA ASP A 23 12.25 0.07 -1.32
C ASP A 23 11.10 -0.91 -1.05
N LEU A 24 11.10 -1.63 0.09
CA LEU A 24 9.99 -2.50 0.49
C LEU A 24 8.68 -1.71 0.65
N PHE A 25 8.74 -0.54 1.29
CA PHE A 25 7.59 0.35 1.43
C PHE A 25 7.15 0.88 0.06
N SER A 26 8.09 1.32 -0.78
CA SER A 26 7.79 1.81 -2.12
C SER A 26 7.09 0.75 -2.99
N GLU A 27 7.61 -0.47 -2.99
CA GLU A 27 7.02 -1.60 -3.74
C GLU A 27 5.68 -2.04 -3.15
N ALA A 28 5.47 -1.93 -1.84
CA ALA A 28 4.17 -2.19 -1.23
C ALA A 28 3.09 -1.18 -1.67
N ALA A 29 3.44 0.12 -1.76
CA ALA A 29 2.54 1.14 -2.28
C ALA A 29 2.18 0.87 -3.76
N ARG A 30 3.18 0.48 -4.56
CA ARG A 30 2.95 0.08 -5.95
C ARG A 30 2.06 -1.17 -6.05
N ALA A 31 2.28 -2.17 -5.21
CA ALA A 31 1.48 -3.39 -5.20
C ALA A 31 0.01 -3.10 -4.88
N LEU A 32 -0.26 -2.20 -3.92
CA LEU A 32 -1.60 -1.72 -3.62
C LEU A 32 -2.27 -1.11 -4.87
N MET A 33 -1.57 -0.22 -5.58
CA MET A 33 -2.09 0.45 -6.78
C MET A 33 -2.35 -0.52 -7.94
N VAL A 34 -1.49 -1.52 -8.10
CA VAL A 34 -1.69 -2.60 -9.09
C VAL A 34 -2.91 -3.45 -8.73
N VAL A 35 -3.13 -3.75 -7.45
CA VAL A 35 -4.37 -4.45 -7.03
C VAL A 35 -5.60 -3.60 -7.31
N MET A 36 -5.52 -2.28 -7.07
CA MET A 36 -6.64 -1.36 -7.26
C MET A 36 -6.99 -1.13 -8.74
N TYR A 37 -5.99 -0.99 -9.61
CA TYR A 37 -6.19 -0.47 -10.96
C TYR A 37 -5.66 -1.38 -12.08
N GLY A 38 -4.92 -2.44 -11.76
CA GLY A 38 -4.31 -3.38 -12.69
C GLY A 38 -3.02 -2.84 -13.28
N GLU A 39 -3.08 -1.75 -14.03
CA GLU A 39 -1.92 -1.05 -14.58
C GLU A 39 -1.71 0.29 -13.89
N VAL A 40 -0.43 0.64 -13.71
CA VAL A 40 0.01 1.86 -13.06
C VAL A 40 1.07 2.51 -13.95
N HIS A 41 0.89 3.80 -14.26
CA HIS A 41 1.80 4.56 -15.10
C HIS A 41 2.49 5.66 -14.31
N THR A 42 3.73 5.99 -14.70
CA THR A 42 4.47 7.10 -14.12
C THR A 42 3.79 8.43 -14.42
N GLY A 43 3.73 9.31 -13.43
CA GLY A 43 3.22 10.67 -13.62
C GLY A 43 4.01 11.72 -12.84
N GLU A 44 3.68 12.99 -13.09
CA GLU A 44 4.41 14.16 -12.57
C GLU A 44 3.80 14.74 -11.28
N MET A 45 2.62 14.25 -10.84
CA MET A 45 2.04 14.70 -9.58
C MET A 45 2.90 14.22 -8.42
N ILE A 46 3.14 15.11 -7.45
CA ILE A 46 3.87 14.79 -6.23
C ILE A 46 3.00 15.09 -5.02
N ARG A 47 2.86 14.10 -4.14
CA ARG A 47 2.19 14.24 -2.85
C ARG A 47 3.13 13.82 -1.73
N ARG A 48 3.42 14.76 -0.81
CA ARG A 48 4.26 14.49 0.36
C ARG A 48 3.45 13.93 1.51
N VAL A 49 3.99 12.93 2.20
CA VAL A 49 3.40 12.36 3.41
C VAL A 49 4.45 12.19 4.49
N GLU A 50 4.05 12.41 5.74
CA GLU A 50 4.88 12.20 6.93
C GLU A 50 4.06 11.42 7.95
N ILE A 51 4.61 10.30 8.43
CA ILE A 51 3.90 9.33 9.26
C ILE A 51 4.80 8.89 10.41
N GLU A 52 4.23 8.75 11.60
CA GLU A 52 4.88 8.19 12.78
C GLU A 52 3.99 7.09 13.34
N ALA A 53 4.60 5.96 13.70
CA ALA A 53 3.90 4.81 14.26
C ALA A 53 4.71 4.19 15.42
N PRO A 54 4.13 3.27 16.21
CA PRO A 54 4.84 2.63 17.32
C PRO A 54 5.94 1.63 16.89
N ASP A 55 5.80 1.02 15.72
CA ASP A 55 6.70 0.00 15.18
C ASP A 55 6.64 -0.03 13.63
N LEU A 56 7.48 -0.84 13.00
CA LEU A 56 7.60 -0.90 11.52
C LEU A 56 6.34 -1.49 10.85
N GLU A 57 5.66 -2.43 11.49
CA GLU A 57 4.46 -3.05 10.93
C GLU A 57 3.29 -2.06 10.93
N SER A 58 3.11 -1.36 12.04
CA SER A 58 2.17 -0.25 12.18
C SER A 58 2.53 0.90 11.23
N LEU A 59 3.83 1.17 11.02
CA LEU A 59 4.29 2.18 10.07
C LEU A 59 3.93 1.81 8.63
N MET A 60 4.10 0.54 8.24
CA MET A 60 3.70 0.02 6.93
C MET A 60 2.19 0.15 6.72
N GLN A 61 1.40 -0.28 7.71
CA GLN A 61 -0.05 -0.19 7.62
C GLN A 61 -0.54 1.25 7.53
N ALA A 62 -0.01 2.15 8.36
CA ALA A 62 -0.35 3.56 8.31
C ALA A 62 0.06 4.20 6.98
N PHE A 63 1.25 3.85 6.46
CA PHE A 63 1.71 4.32 5.15
C PHE A 63 0.81 3.88 4.00
N LEU A 64 0.46 2.60 3.93
CA LEU A 64 -0.42 2.10 2.87
C LEU A 64 -1.85 2.63 3.01
N SER A 65 -2.31 2.90 4.23
CA SER A 65 -3.60 3.55 4.47
C SER A 65 -3.61 5.00 3.96
N GLU A 66 -2.51 5.73 4.16
CA GLU A 66 -2.35 7.08 3.60
C GLU A 66 -2.28 7.05 2.07
N VAL A 67 -1.56 6.09 1.49
CA VAL A 67 -1.50 5.87 0.04
C VAL A 67 -2.89 5.56 -0.54
N LEU A 68 -3.67 4.71 0.15
CA LEU A 68 -5.07 4.43 -0.20
C LEU A 68 -5.92 5.71 -0.15
N PHE A 69 -5.80 6.50 0.92
CA PHE A 69 -6.50 7.77 1.06
C PHE A 69 -6.17 8.75 -0.09
N VAL A 70 -4.89 8.92 -0.44
CA VAL A 70 -4.46 9.76 -1.57
C VAL A 70 -5.12 9.29 -2.87
N SER A 71 -5.25 7.97 -3.06
CA SER A 71 -5.87 7.42 -4.25
C SER A 71 -7.37 7.65 -4.32
N GLU A 72 -8.10 7.37 -3.24
CA GLU A 72 -9.57 7.42 -3.23
C GLU A 72 -10.12 8.84 -3.04
N VAL A 73 -9.46 9.64 -2.19
CA VAL A 73 -9.94 10.97 -1.80
C VAL A 73 -9.30 12.06 -2.65
N GLU A 74 -7.98 11.99 -2.87
CA GLU A 74 -7.27 12.98 -3.69
C GLU A 74 -7.26 12.61 -5.20
N SER A 75 -7.82 11.44 -5.57
CA SER A 75 -7.93 10.96 -6.96
C SER A 75 -6.59 10.88 -7.70
N MET A 76 -5.53 10.48 -6.98
CA MET A 76 -4.18 10.32 -7.52
C MET A 76 -3.75 8.86 -7.49
N VAL A 77 -3.51 8.26 -8.66
CA VAL A 77 -2.96 6.91 -8.76
C VAL A 77 -1.46 6.97 -8.55
N VAL A 78 -1.00 6.39 -7.45
CA VAL A 78 0.42 6.37 -7.07
C VAL A 78 1.19 5.37 -7.93
N SER A 79 2.32 5.81 -8.47
CA SER A 79 3.18 5.03 -9.36
C SER A 79 4.55 4.70 -8.77
N GLY A 80 4.97 5.45 -7.77
CA GLY A 80 6.18 5.21 -7.00
C GLY A 80 6.23 6.10 -5.77
N ALA A 81 7.05 5.72 -4.80
CA ALA A 81 7.29 6.49 -3.59
C ALA A 81 8.80 6.59 -3.33
N ASP A 82 9.31 7.80 -3.16
CA ASP A 82 10.64 8.01 -2.59
C ASP A 82 10.51 8.06 -1.06
N VAL A 83 10.85 6.97 -0.40
CA VAL A 83 10.61 6.73 1.02
C VAL A 83 11.90 6.93 1.82
N ARG A 84 11.81 7.63 2.95
CA ARG A 84 12.92 7.81 3.90
C ARG A 84 12.44 7.43 5.29
N ILE A 85 13.11 6.45 5.92
CA ILE A 85 12.72 5.94 7.24
C ILE A 85 13.79 6.28 8.27
N SER A 86 13.36 6.75 9.43
CA SER A 86 14.23 7.04 10.58
C SER A 86 13.58 6.51 11.85
N GLY A 87 13.97 5.31 12.27
CA GLY A 87 13.34 4.62 13.40
C GLY A 87 11.91 4.24 13.05
N THR A 88 10.94 4.87 13.72
CA THR A 88 9.50 4.63 13.50
C THR A 88 8.79 5.79 12.82
N ARG A 89 9.56 6.63 12.12
CA ARG A 89 9.08 7.76 11.32
C ARG A 89 9.38 7.53 9.85
N LEU A 90 8.44 7.90 9.01
CA LEU A 90 8.52 7.83 7.56
C LEU A 90 8.21 9.20 6.97
N ALA A 91 9.02 9.63 6.01
CA ALA A 91 8.69 10.71 5.10
C ALA A 91 8.75 10.15 3.68
N ALA A 92 7.73 10.44 2.86
CA ALA A 92 7.73 9.99 1.47
C ALA A 92 7.22 11.04 0.50
N ASP A 93 7.84 11.09 -0.67
CA ASP A 93 7.36 11.82 -1.85
C ASP A 93 6.66 10.79 -2.76
N LEU A 94 5.33 10.76 -2.76
CA LEU A 94 4.51 9.92 -3.64
C LEU A 94 4.43 10.56 -5.02
N SER A 95 4.72 9.79 -6.07
CA SER A 95 4.67 10.22 -7.46
C SER A 95 3.58 9.47 -8.22
N GLY A 96 2.87 10.13 -9.15
CA GLY A 96 1.72 9.51 -9.80
C GLY A 96 1.00 10.41 -10.78
N GLU A 97 -0.17 9.96 -11.22
CA GLU A 97 -1.03 10.68 -12.16
C GLU A 97 -2.49 10.76 -11.68
N PRO A 98 -3.30 11.71 -12.21
CA PRO A 98 -4.71 11.75 -11.90
C PRO A 98 -5.41 10.46 -12.31
N PHE A 99 -6.39 10.03 -11.52
CA PHE A 99 -7.22 8.89 -11.88
C PHE A 99 -7.99 9.15 -13.18
N SER A 100 -7.86 8.24 -14.15
CA SER A 100 -8.65 8.21 -15.38
C SER A 100 -9.38 6.88 -15.50
N ARG A 101 -10.70 6.95 -15.71
CA ARG A 101 -11.52 5.74 -15.94
C ARG A 101 -11.05 4.94 -17.16
N ASP A 102 -10.53 5.59 -18.20
CA ASP A 102 -10.10 4.87 -19.40
C ASP A 102 -8.84 4.01 -19.17
N ARG A 103 -8.05 4.32 -18.13
CA ARG A 103 -6.80 3.63 -17.79
C ARG A 103 -6.90 2.76 -16.55
N HIS A 104 -7.71 3.15 -15.56
CA HIS A 104 -7.63 2.62 -14.19
C HIS A 104 -8.92 1.87 -13.77
N LEU A 105 -9.50 1.06 -14.66
CA LEU A 105 -10.67 0.21 -14.35
C LEU A 105 -10.33 -1.28 -14.29
N GLY A 106 -9.05 -1.65 -14.26
CA GLY A 106 -8.59 -3.04 -14.41
C GLY A 106 -8.47 -3.84 -13.11
N GLY A 107 -8.59 -3.21 -11.94
CA GLY A 107 -8.33 -3.86 -10.65
C GLY A 107 -9.57 -4.07 -9.79
N ARG A 108 -9.36 -4.13 -8.47
CA ARG A 108 -10.39 -4.39 -7.44
C ARG A 108 -10.48 -3.19 -6.51
N GLU A 109 -11.66 -2.91 -5.99
CA GLU A 109 -11.78 -1.96 -4.89
C GLU A 109 -11.06 -2.52 -3.66
N VAL A 110 -10.21 -1.72 -3.01
CA VAL A 110 -9.53 -2.09 -1.77
C VAL A 110 -10.10 -1.19 -0.67
N LYS A 111 -10.78 -1.77 0.31
CA LYS A 111 -11.42 -1.03 1.41
C LYS A 111 -10.45 -0.68 2.54
N GLY A 112 -9.36 -1.43 2.66
CA GLY A 112 -8.42 -1.21 3.75
C GLY A 112 -7.22 -2.15 3.77
N ILE A 113 -6.30 -1.80 4.66
CA ILE A 113 -5.05 -2.51 4.89
C ILE A 113 -5.15 -3.27 6.22
N ALA A 114 -5.15 -4.61 6.15
CA ALA A 114 -5.37 -5.43 7.32
C ALA A 114 -4.10 -5.61 8.15
N MET A 115 -4.21 -5.44 9.48
CA MET A 115 -3.12 -5.72 10.41
C MET A 115 -2.93 -7.22 10.66
N HIS A 116 -3.99 -8.02 10.55
CA HIS A 116 -3.87 -9.46 10.74
C HIS A 116 -3.12 -10.05 9.54
N GLY A 117 -2.14 -10.92 9.81
CA GLY A 117 -1.30 -11.51 8.76
C GLY A 117 -0.28 -10.54 8.14
N LEU A 118 -0.22 -9.28 8.59
CA LEU A 118 0.89 -8.40 8.29
C LEU A 118 2.13 -8.92 9.00
N SER A 119 3.21 -9.14 8.24
CA SER A 119 4.49 -9.54 8.78
C SER A 119 5.62 -8.86 8.02
N LEU A 120 6.49 -8.15 8.74
CA LEU A 120 7.69 -7.56 8.18
C LEU A 120 8.93 -8.21 8.82
N ARG A 121 9.75 -8.86 7.99
CA ARG A 121 10.96 -9.57 8.45
C ARG A 121 12.14 -9.36 7.53
N TYR A 122 13.34 -9.44 8.09
CA TYR A 122 14.60 -9.42 7.33
C TYR A 122 15.22 -10.82 7.35
N ASP A 123 15.45 -11.39 6.18
CA ASP A 123 15.88 -12.78 6.00
C ASP A 123 16.75 -12.92 4.75
N HIS A 124 17.86 -13.65 4.82
CA HIS A 124 18.80 -13.86 3.70
C HIS A 124 19.16 -12.58 2.91
N ASP A 125 19.49 -11.50 3.63
CA ASP A 125 19.80 -10.19 3.05
C ASP A 125 18.67 -9.55 2.22
N THR A 126 17.43 -9.84 2.60
CA THR A 126 16.23 -9.31 1.94
C THR A 126 15.15 -9.01 2.97
N TYR A 127 14.50 -7.85 2.82
CA TYR A 127 13.27 -7.55 3.53
C TYR A 127 12.10 -8.25 2.85
N ILE A 128 11.22 -8.83 3.67
CA ILE A 128 10.04 -9.55 3.22
C ILE A 128 8.85 -8.97 3.98
N LEU A 129 7.89 -8.45 3.22
CA LEU A 129 6.57 -8.07 3.70
C LEU A 129 5.56 -9.11 3.25
N GLU A 130 4.73 -9.59 4.16
CA GLU A 130 3.46 -10.22 3.85
C GLU A 130 2.34 -9.32 4.35
N ILE A 131 1.31 -9.10 3.54
CA ILE A 131 0.20 -8.23 3.88
C ILE A 131 -1.09 -8.70 3.23
N ILE A 132 -2.22 -8.33 3.83
CA ILE A 132 -3.55 -8.62 3.32
C ILE A 132 -4.27 -7.29 3.05
N PHE A 133 -4.83 -7.17 1.84
CA PHE A 133 -5.73 -6.09 1.46
C PHE A 133 -7.17 -6.60 1.50
N ASP A 134 -8.03 -5.87 2.21
CA ASP A 134 -9.48 -6.10 2.28
C ASP A 134 -10.11 -5.53 1.01
N VAL A 135 -10.72 -6.37 0.17
CA VAL A 135 -11.33 -5.98 -1.12
C VAL A 135 -12.86 -6.06 -1.11
#